data_AF-A0A2C9X341-F1
#
_entry.id   AF-A0A2C9X341-F1
#
_cell.length_a   1.000
_cell.length_b   1.000
_cell.length_c   1.000
_cell.angle_alpha   90.00
_cell.angle_beta   90.00
_cell.angle_gamma   90.00
#
_symmetry.space_group_name_H-M   'P 1'
#
loop_
_entity.id
_entity.type
_entity.pdbx_description
1 polymer ?
#
loop_
_entity_poly.entity_id
_entity_poly.type
_entity_poly.pdbx_seq_one_letter_code
_entity_poly.pdbx_strand_id
1 'polypeptide(L)'
;MRISGKQEADIQIVGKRKVIEVLSGKDITAYELISNKVFANFLLEFKRYFSILRYGELPCKQFDEALDFINEWLPKTAVRMENSSIDKNSYLEYKNRQPMTDCLVRRVLCRNNKCY
;
A
#
# COMPACT_ATOMS: atom_id res chain seq x y z
N MET A 1 4.48 -28.19 -18.15
CA MET A 1 3.11 -27.62 -18.15
C MET A 1 3.18 -26.23 -17.55
N ARG A 2 2.57 -25.24 -18.21
CA ARG A 2 2.49 -23.84 -17.75
C ARG A 2 1.15 -23.60 -17.06
N ILE A 3 1.09 -22.57 -16.21
CA ILE A 3 -0.14 -22.22 -15.48
C ILE A 3 -1.34 -22.00 -16.42
N SER A 4 -2.53 -22.31 -15.93
CA SER A 4 -3.78 -22.06 -16.65
C SER A 4 -4.15 -20.57 -16.63
N GLY A 5 -5.01 -20.13 -17.55
CA GLY A 5 -5.47 -18.72 -17.57
C GLY A 5 -6.20 -18.29 -16.28
N LYS A 6 -6.84 -19.23 -15.57
CA LYS A 6 -7.45 -18.97 -14.26
C LYS A 6 -6.38 -18.67 -13.21
N GLN A 7 -5.37 -19.53 -13.12
CA GLN A 7 -4.22 -19.35 -12.23
C GLN A 7 -3.47 -18.04 -12.53
N GLU A 8 -3.31 -17.67 -13.80
CA GLU A 8 -2.73 -16.38 -14.18
C GLU A 8 -3.57 -15.20 -13.65
N ALA A 9 -4.89 -15.25 -13.80
CA ALA A 9 -5.78 -14.22 -13.29
C ALA A 9 -5.73 -14.13 -11.76
N ASP A 10 -5.65 -15.27 -11.07
CA ASP A 10 -5.56 -15.33 -9.60
C ASP A 10 -4.27 -14.63 -9.11
N ILE A 11 -3.12 -14.94 -9.71
CA ILE A 11 -1.84 -14.25 -9.41
C ILE A 11 -1.97 -12.73 -9.60
N GLN A 12 -2.61 -12.29 -10.68
CA GLN A 12 -2.80 -10.86 -10.93
C GLN A 12 -3.71 -10.20 -9.88
N ILE A 13 -4.78 -10.88 -9.46
CA ILE A 13 -5.71 -10.36 -8.44
C ILE A 13 -5.01 -10.27 -7.08
N VAL A 14 -4.30 -11.33 -6.68
CA VAL A 14 -3.58 -11.38 -5.40
C VAL A 14 -2.44 -10.35 -5.38
N GLY A 15 -1.67 -10.26 -6.46
CA GLY A 15 -0.62 -9.24 -6.61
C GLY A 15 -1.14 -7.82 -6.50
N LYS A 16 -2.25 -7.51 -7.19
CA LYS A 16 -2.90 -6.19 -7.08
C LYS A 16 -3.35 -5.88 -5.66
N ARG A 17 -3.98 -6.86 -4.99
CA ARG A 17 -4.43 -6.71 -3.60
C ARG A 17 -3.26 -6.41 -2.67
N LYS A 18 -2.15 -7.14 -2.82
CA LYS A 18 -0.95 -6.93 -2.00
C LYS A 18 -0.36 -5.54 -2.19
N VAL A 19 -0.23 -5.08 -3.43
CA VAL A 19 0.31 -3.73 -3.70
C VAL A 19 -0.57 -2.65 -3.08
N ILE A 20 -1.90 -2.80 -3.12
CA ILE A 20 -2.84 -1.86 -2.48
C ILE A 20 -2.72 -1.90 -0.95
N GLU A 21 -2.56 -3.10 -0.36
CA GLU A 21 -2.34 -3.27 1.09
C GLU A 21 -1.07 -2.55 1.56
N VAL A 22 0.02 -2.70 0.81
CA VAL A 22 1.32 -2.07 1.10
C VAL A 22 1.25 -0.55 1.06
N LEU A 23 0.41 0.02 0.19
CA LEU A 23 0.15 1.46 0.13
C LEU A 23 -0.72 1.97 1.30
N SER A 24 -1.00 1.12 2.30
CA SER A 24 -1.82 1.42 3.48
C SER A 24 -3.27 1.76 3.16
N GLY A 25 -3.82 1.14 2.11
CA GLY A 25 -5.22 1.30 1.71
C GLY A 25 -5.43 2.43 0.70
N LYS A 26 -6.69 2.83 0.54
CA LYS A 26 -7.13 3.73 -0.53
C LYS A 26 -7.06 5.19 -0.08
N ASP A 27 -5.94 5.60 0.51
CA ASP A 27 -5.62 7.02 0.59
C ASP A 27 -5.39 7.49 -0.84
N ILE A 28 -6.44 8.10 -1.40
CA ILE A 28 -6.60 8.41 -2.83
C ILE A 28 -5.35 9.15 -3.35
N THR A 29 -4.77 10.01 -2.52
CA THR A 29 -3.59 10.81 -2.83
C THR A 29 -2.31 9.99 -2.98
N ALA A 30 -2.00 9.07 -2.04
CA ALA A 30 -0.80 8.24 -2.12
C ALA A 30 -0.89 7.22 -3.26
N TYR A 31 -2.09 6.65 -3.45
CA TYR A 31 -2.38 5.74 -4.55
C TYR A 31 -2.19 6.42 -5.91
N GLU A 32 -2.76 7.61 -6.14
CA GLU A 32 -2.63 8.28 -7.45
C GLU A 32 -1.19 8.67 -7.78
N LEU A 33 -0.38 9.05 -6.78
CA LEU A 33 0.96 9.57 -7.00
C LEU A 33 2.03 8.49 -7.20
N ILE A 34 2.03 7.42 -6.39
CA ILE A 34 3.13 6.42 -6.39
C ILE A 34 2.68 5.06 -6.95
N SER A 35 1.38 4.77 -7.10
CA SER A 35 0.92 3.42 -7.49
C SER A 35 1.64 2.86 -8.71
N ASN A 36 1.75 3.63 -9.79
CA ASN A 36 2.42 3.19 -11.03
C ASN A 36 3.86 2.72 -10.78
N LYS A 37 4.61 3.43 -9.92
CA LYS A 37 5.99 3.09 -9.56
C LYS A 37 6.04 1.83 -8.71
N VAL A 38 5.13 1.68 -7.75
CA VAL A 38 5.07 0.50 -6.88
C VAL A 38 4.67 -0.74 -7.67
N PHE A 39 3.65 -0.63 -8.55
CA PHE A 39 3.25 -1.69 -9.46
C PHE A 39 4.39 -2.08 -10.40
N ALA A 40 5.07 -1.12 -11.02
CA ALA A 40 6.21 -1.42 -11.90
C ALA A 40 7.33 -2.14 -11.15
N ASN A 41 7.64 -1.73 -9.91
CA ASN A 41 8.68 -2.39 -9.11
C ASN A 41 8.26 -3.82 -8.72
N PHE A 42 7.02 -4.02 -8.27
CA PHE A 42 6.46 -5.34 -7.98
C PHE A 42 6.55 -6.27 -9.19
N LEU A 43 6.06 -5.81 -10.35
CA LEU A 43 6.09 -6.58 -11.60
C LEU A 43 7.51 -6.96 -12.00
N LEU A 44 8.46 -6.03 -11.86
CA LEU A 44 9.85 -6.27 -12.19
C LEU A 44 10.50 -7.30 -11.25
N GLU A 45 10.25 -7.20 -9.95
CA GLU A 45 10.78 -8.14 -8.96
C GLU A 45 10.20 -9.53 -9.12
N PHE A 46 8.89 -9.64 -9.36
CA PHE A 46 8.22 -10.90 -9.66
C PHE A 46 8.86 -11.58 -10.88
N LYS A 47 9.02 -10.84 -11.98
CA LYS A 47 9.64 -11.35 -13.20
C LYS A 47 11.09 -11.77 -13.00
N ARG A 48 11.85 -11.04 -12.18
CA ARG A 48 13.25 -11.36 -11.87
C ARG A 48 13.38 -12.61 -11.00
N TYR A 49 12.53 -12.75 -9.99
CA TYR A 49 12.52 -13.90 -9.10
C TYR A 49 12.25 -15.20 -9.88
N PHE A 50 11.20 -15.21 -10.71
CA PHE A 50 10.84 -16.38 -11.51
C PHE A 50 11.58 -16.48 -12.85
N SER A 51 12.41 -15.48 -13.20
CA SER A 51 13.10 -15.38 -14.50
C SER A 51 12.16 -15.52 -15.72
N ILE A 52 10.99 -14.88 -15.66
CA ILE A 52 9.95 -14.94 -16.69
C ILE A 52 9.63 -13.57 -17.29
N LEU A 53 9.14 -13.58 -18.54
CA LEU A 53 8.71 -12.36 -19.23
C LEU A 53 7.23 -12.01 -18.98
N ARG A 54 6.38 -13.03 -18.84
CA ARG A 54 4.92 -12.96 -18.70
C ARG A 54 4.45 -13.96 -17.64
N TYR A 55 3.32 -13.68 -17.00
CA TYR A 55 2.76 -14.58 -15.98
C TYR A 55 2.44 -15.97 -16.53
N GLY A 56 1.83 -16.05 -17.72
CA GLY A 56 1.53 -17.33 -18.37
C GLY A 56 2.74 -18.22 -18.67
N GLU A 57 3.97 -17.71 -18.61
CA GLU A 57 5.19 -18.52 -18.74
C GLU A 57 5.57 -19.26 -17.46
N LEU A 58 4.91 -18.96 -16.34
CA LEU A 58 5.19 -19.60 -15.06
C LEU A 58 4.88 -21.12 -15.14
N PRO A 59 5.82 -21.99 -14.70
CA PRO A 59 5.56 -23.41 -14.57
C PRO A 59 4.45 -23.70 -13.56
N CYS A 60 3.56 -24.66 -13.82
CA CYS A 60 2.48 -25.02 -12.88
C CYS A 60 3.00 -25.37 -11.47
N LYS A 61 4.20 -25.96 -11.40
CA LYS A 61 4.82 -26.40 -10.13
C LYS A 61 5.20 -25.23 -9.22
N GLN A 62 5.34 -24.03 -9.77
CA GLN A 62 5.74 -22.82 -9.04
C GLN A 62 4.54 -21.90 -8.77
N PHE A 63 3.32 -22.37 -9.02
CA PHE A 63 2.12 -21.57 -8.76
C PHE A 63 1.98 -21.23 -7.28
N ASP A 64 2.16 -22.20 -6.39
CA ASP A 64 2.06 -21.98 -4.94
C ASP A 64 3.19 -21.07 -4.45
N GLU A 65 4.42 -21.29 -4.94
CA GLU A 65 5.58 -20.42 -4.66
C GLU A 65 5.34 -18.96 -5.10
N ALA A 66 4.65 -18.76 -6.23
CA ALA A 66 4.27 -17.42 -6.68
C ALA A 66 3.26 -16.74 -5.75
N LEU A 67 2.33 -17.49 -5.16
CA LEU A 67 1.40 -16.94 -4.18
C LEU A 67 2.13 -16.57 -2.88
N ASP A 68 3.03 -17.42 -2.41
CA ASP A 68 3.84 -17.18 -1.22
C ASP A 68 4.74 -15.95 -1.41
N PHE A 69 5.42 -15.84 -2.56
CA PHE A 69 6.20 -14.66 -2.92
C PHE A 69 5.36 -13.38 -2.82
N ILE A 70 4.13 -13.40 -3.33
CA ILE A 70 3.25 -12.22 -3.28
C ILE A 70 2.84 -11.91 -1.84
N ASN A 71 2.52 -12.92 -1.03
CA ASN A 71 2.11 -12.72 0.35
C ASN A 71 3.24 -12.09 1.19
N GLU A 72 4.48 -12.49 0.95
CA GLU A 72 5.68 -11.99 1.64
C GLU A 72 6.27 -10.72 1.02
N TRP A 73 5.80 -10.32 -0.17
CA TRP A 73 6.39 -9.21 -0.90
C TRP A 73 6.30 -7.89 -0.14
N LEU A 74 7.45 -7.20 -0.07
CA LEU A 74 7.60 -5.88 0.50
C LEU A 74 8.37 -4.99 -0.47
N PRO A 75 7.92 -3.74 -0.72
CA PRO A 75 8.63 -2.84 -1.60
C PRO A 75 9.95 -2.39 -0.98
N LYS A 76 10.89 -1.99 -1.84
CA LYS A 76 12.17 -1.43 -1.44
C LYS A 76 12.01 -0.27 -0.47
N THR A 77 12.98 -0.14 0.45
CA THR A 77 12.99 0.90 1.48
C THR A 77 12.79 2.31 0.92
N ALA A 78 13.36 2.64 -0.24
CA ALA A 78 13.17 3.94 -0.88
C ALA A 78 11.69 4.24 -1.21
N VAL A 79 10.97 3.26 -1.76
CA VAL A 79 9.53 3.39 -2.09
C VAL A 79 8.70 3.47 -0.81
N ARG A 80 9.08 2.74 0.24
CA ARG A 80 8.42 2.84 1.57
C ARG A 80 8.58 4.22 2.19
N MET A 81 9.79 4.79 2.11
CA MET A 81 10.08 6.12 2.65
C MET A 81 9.33 7.22 1.89
N GLU A 82 9.22 7.08 0.57
CA GLU A 82 8.42 7.98 -0.27
C GLU A 82 6.93 7.93 0.13
N ASN A 83 6.37 6.73 0.29
CA ASN A 83 4.99 6.56 0.76
C ASN A 83 4.76 7.21 2.13
N SER A 84 5.64 6.93 3.10
CA SER A 84 5.56 7.54 4.44
C SER A 84 5.67 9.07 4.42
N SER A 85 6.38 9.63 3.43
CA SER A 85 6.51 11.09 3.28
C SER A 85 5.23 11.71 2.73
N ILE A 86 4.52 11.02 1.82
CA ILE A 86 3.21 11.46 1.34
C ILE A 86 2.17 11.45 2.45
N ASP A 87 2.13 10.39 3.26
CA ASP A 87 1.19 10.28 4.38
C ASP A 87 1.38 11.41 5.41
N LYS A 88 2.63 11.82 5.64
CA LYS A 88 2.94 12.97 6.50
C LYS A 88 2.48 14.28 5.87
N ASN A 89 2.69 14.48 4.58
CA ASN A 89 2.26 15.70 3.89
C ASN A 89 0.73 15.83 3.87
N SER A 90 0.00 14.75 3.59
CA SER A 90 -1.47 14.76 3.64
C SER A 90 -1.99 15.04 5.06
N TYR A 91 -1.35 14.47 6.09
CA TYR A 91 -1.67 14.75 7.49
C TYR A 91 -1.40 16.21 7.87
N LEU A 92 -0.27 16.77 7.43
CA LEU A 92 0.07 18.17 7.66
C LEU A 92 -0.88 19.10 6.92
N GLU A 93 -1.25 18.81 5.68
CA GLU A 93 -2.28 19.56 4.94
C GLU A 93 -3.64 19.52 5.63
N TYR A 94 -4.06 18.37 6.16
CA TYR A 94 -5.27 18.26 6.97
C TYR A 94 -5.19 19.15 8.22
N LYS A 95 -4.07 19.09 8.96
CA LYS A 95 -3.86 19.89 10.17
C LYS A 95 -3.80 21.39 9.88
N ASN A 96 -3.17 21.78 8.77
CA ASN A 96 -3.03 23.17 8.35
C ASN A 96 -4.33 23.75 7.75
N ARG A 97 -5.25 22.89 7.26
CA ARG A 97 -6.60 23.28 6.80
C ARG A 97 -7.63 23.40 7.92
N GLN A 98 -7.31 23.08 9.18
CA GLN A 98 -8.18 23.43 10.30
C GLN A 98 -7.89 24.87 10.75
N PRO A 99 -8.67 25.90 10.37
CA PRO A 99 -8.66 27.14 11.12
C PRO A 99 -9.24 26.82 12.51
N MET A 100 -8.42 26.96 13.54
CA MET A 100 -8.81 27.36 14.90
C MET A 100 -10.29 27.08 15.27
N THR A 101 -10.69 25.82 15.42
CA THR A 101 -11.91 25.45 16.14
C THR A 101 -11.58 24.78 17.47
N ASP A 102 -10.50 25.22 18.11
CA ASP A 102 -10.13 24.80 19.47
C ASP A 102 -10.89 25.61 20.54
N CYS A 103 -12.21 25.74 20.37
CA CYS A 103 -13.12 26.30 21.38
C CYS A 103 -14.16 25.29 21.89
N LEU A 104 -14.26 24.09 21.31
CA LEU A 104 -15.27 23.09 21.71
C LEU A 104 -14.73 21.90 22.51
N VAL A 105 -13.41 21.72 22.61
CA VAL A 105 -12.82 20.64 23.44
C VAL A 105 -12.48 21.11 24.87
N ARG A 106 -12.57 22.42 25.16
CA ARG A 106 -12.38 22.99 26.51
C ARG A 106 -13.61 22.93 27.43
N ARG A 107 -14.68 22.21 27.07
CA ARG A 107 -15.91 22.15 27.88
C ARG A 107 -16.06 20.90 28.75
N VAL A 108 -15.17 19.91 28.64
CA VAL A 108 -15.29 18.64 29.41
C VAL A 108 -14.30 18.56 30.59
N LEU A 109 -13.34 19.49 30.73
CA LEU A 109 -12.40 19.52 31.86
C LEU A 109 -12.48 20.81 32.72
N CYS A 110 -13.61 21.51 32.69
CA CYS A 110 -13.95 22.52 33.69
C CYS A 110 -15.18 22.09 34.51
N ARG A 111 -15.18 20.85 35.01
CA ARG A 111 -15.94 20.47 36.20
C ARG A 111 -14.91 20.11 37.25
N ASN A 112 -14.90 20.84 38.36
CA ASN A 112 -13.99 20.68 39.50
C ASN A 112 -12.66 21.44 39.38
N ASN A 113 -12.67 22.75 39.65
CA ASN A 113 -11.83 23.30 40.71
C ASN A 113 -12.27 24.74 41.04
N LYS A 114 -12.86 24.84 42.24
CA LYS A 114 -13.09 26.02 43.09
C LYS A 114 -12.64 27.37 42.54
N CYS A 115 -13.62 28.23 42.25
CA CYS A 115 -13.41 29.68 42.27
C CYS A 115 -13.32 30.13 43.74
N TYR A 116 -12.18 30.71 44.13
CA TYR A 116 -12.09 31.68 45.22
C TYR A 116 -12.01 33.08 44.59
#